data_AF-A0A2G8IP43-F1
#
_entry.id   AF-A0A2G8IP43-F1
#
_cell.length_a   1.000
_cell.length_b   1.000
_cell.length_c   1.000
_cell.angle_alpha   90.00
_cell.angle_beta   90.00
_cell.angle_gamma   90.00
#
_symmetry.space_group_name_H-M   'P 1'
#
loop_
_entity.id
_entity.type
_entity.pdbx_description
1 polymer ?
#
loop_
_entity_poly.entity_id
_entity_poly.type
_entity_poly.pdbx_seq_one_letter_code
_entity_poly.pdbx_strand_id
1 'polypeptide(L)'
;MQTINGIYLQGKELEEFKERAIKSSKFEELLEAINDLLGDDDLTKEQLLIEYGYKGDIELEKDYVVSASQIVLGNESKTARIVYRELKDLDVPESFKLQGQVLTPDKADSRHLLGISFTSEGELEIDSIHTDYPDTELPDITEPLPDDPNYVPQDTENYAEPKEKKGVAITKAWWTSNGCLPGGYQHCGGNCGYGLKHGGKKPINYTDSCCVLHDRCYGSKTKNCKCDSMLIKCVRNEITWATFAIRLYFGPKGC
;
A
#
# COMPACT_ATOMS: atom_id res chain seq x y z
N MET A 1 -0.85 -14.06 5.44
CA MET A 1 -0.19 -13.21 4.43
C MET A 1 1.15 -12.77 4.97
N GLN A 2 2.22 -12.86 4.18
CA GLN A 2 3.56 -12.42 4.55
C GLN A 2 4.41 -12.06 3.33
N THR A 3 5.38 -11.17 3.49
CA THR A 3 6.45 -11.01 2.48
C THR A 3 7.49 -12.08 2.70
N ILE A 4 7.76 -12.88 1.67
CA ILE A 4 8.65 -14.05 1.78
C ILE A 4 10.09 -13.66 1.47
N ASN A 5 10.30 -13.01 0.33
CA ASN A 5 11.60 -12.60 -0.18
C ASN A 5 11.43 -11.38 -1.11
N GLY A 6 12.52 -10.74 -1.49
CA GLY A 6 12.50 -9.62 -2.43
C GLY A 6 13.83 -8.88 -2.44
N ILE A 7 13.84 -7.76 -3.14
CA ILE A 7 15.02 -6.92 -3.32
C ILE A 7 14.62 -5.47 -3.55
N TYR A 8 15.41 -4.55 -3.01
CA TYR A 8 15.29 -3.15 -3.38
C TYR A 8 15.78 -2.93 -4.82
N LEU A 9 14.96 -2.25 -5.60
CA LEU A 9 15.28 -1.91 -6.98
C LEU A 9 16.37 -0.84 -7.01
N GLN A 10 17.33 -0.98 -7.93
CA GLN A 10 18.44 -0.05 -8.08
C GLN A 10 18.82 0.15 -9.55
N GLY A 11 19.51 1.25 -9.83
CA GLY A 11 20.09 1.53 -11.14
C GLY A 11 19.06 1.54 -12.27
N LYS A 12 19.40 0.92 -13.41
CA LYS A 12 18.59 0.97 -14.63
C LYS A 12 17.19 0.40 -14.45
N GLU A 13 17.03 -0.68 -13.70
CA GLU A 13 15.73 -1.30 -13.47
C GLU A 13 14.78 -0.35 -12.73
N LEU A 14 15.30 0.38 -11.75
CA LEU A 14 14.53 1.35 -10.98
C LEU A 14 14.07 2.53 -11.84
N GLU A 15 14.96 3.06 -12.68
CA GLU A 15 14.62 4.15 -13.62
C GLU A 15 13.60 3.70 -14.66
N GLU A 16 13.75 2.50 -15.22
CA GLU A 16 12.76 1.93 -16.15
C GLU A 16 11.39 1.75 -15.48
N PHE A 17 11.34 1.45 -14.18
CA PHE A 17 10.09 1.34 -13.45
C PHE A 17 9.45 2.70 -13.17
N LYS A 18 10.23 3.73 -12.83
CA LYS A 18 9.77 5.13 -12.77
C LYS A 18 9.16 5.57 -14.09
N GLU A 19 9.81 5.27 -15.21
CA GLU A 19 9.30 5.59 -16.54
C GLU A 19 7.96 4.92 -16.86
N ARG A 20 7.75 3.68 -16.40
CA ARG A 20 6.44 3.02 -16.54
C ARG A 20 5.39 3.69 -15.67
N ALA A 21 5.72 4.02 -14.42
CA ALA A 21 4.82 4.72 -13.51
C ALA A 21 4.30 6.04 -14.12
N ILE A 22 5.22 6.87 -14.62
CA ILE A 22 4.89 8.18 -15.23
C ILE A 22 4.05 8.05 -16.50
N LYS A 23 4.16 6.93 -17.23
CA LYS A 23 3.38 6.63 -18.43
C LYS A 23 2.05 5.94 -18.13
N SER A 24 1.74 5.66 -16.87
CA SER A 24 0.44 5.10 -16.50
C SER A 24 -0.69 6.04 -16.92
N SER A 25 -1.79 5.47 -17.41
CA SER A 25 -2.90 6.21 -18.01
C SER A 25 -3.53 7.27 -17.09
N LYS A 26 -3.49 7.04 -15.78
CA LYS A 26 -4.07 7.90 -14.74
C LYS A 26 -3.04 8.75 -13.99
N PHE A 27 -1.77 8.70 -14.41
CA PHE A 27 -0.70 9.42 -13.73
C PHE A 27 -0.89 10.94 -13.77
N GLU A 28 -1.25 11.48 -14.94
CA GLU A 28 -1.47 12.92 -15.10
C GLU A 28 -2.63 13.41 -14.23
N GLU A 29 -3.76 12.70 -14.27
CA GLU A 29 -4.95 13.01 -13.46
C GLU A 29 -4.65 13.02 -11.96
N LEU A 30 -3.81 12.08 -11.49
CA LEU A 30 -3.37 12.08 -10.09
C LEU A 30 -2.43 13.26 -9.79
N LEU A 31 -1.48 13.56 -10.67
CA LEU A 31 -0.53 14.65 -10.46
C LEU A 31 -1.24 16.02 -10.45
N GLU A 32 -2.21 16.22 -11.34
CA GLU A 32 -3.08 17.41 -11.36
C GLU A 32 -3.83 17.56 -10.04
N ALA A 33 -4.46 16.48 -9.53
CA ALA A 33 -5.15 16.52 -8.25
C ALA A 33 -4.21 16.79 -7.06
N ILE A 34 -2.95 16.34 -7.11
CA ILE A 34 -1.94 16.67 -6.10
C ILE A 34 -1.61 18.16 -6.17
N ASN A 35 -1.37 18.70 -7.36
CA ASN A 35 -1.01 20.11 -7.57
C ASN A 35 -2.13 21.05 -7.11
N ASP A 36 -3.39 20.73 -7.44
CA ASP A 36 -4.57 21.47 -6.95
C ASP A 36 -4.62 21.58 -5.41
N LEU A 37 -4.06 20.58 -4.71
CA LEU A 37 -4.02 20.53 -3.24
C LEU A 37 -2.73 21.13 -2.65
N LEU A 38 -1.64 21.19 -3.41
CA LEU A 38 -0.38 21.84 -3.01
C LEU A 38 -0.42 23.36 -3.13
N GLY A 39 -1.27 23.92 -3.99
CA GLY A 39 -1.38 25.37 -4.18
C GLY A 39 -0.28 25.91 -5.09
N ASP A 40 0.61 26.76 -4.57
CA ASP A 40 1.64 27.42 -5.40
C ASP A 40 2.90 26.54 -5.64
N ASP A 41 2.98 25.38 -5.00
CA ASP A 41 4.11 24.44 -5.07
C ASP A 41 3.86 23.33 -6.12
N ASP A 42 3.47 23.71 -7.34
CA ASP A 42 3.20 22.77 -8.43
C ASP A 42 4.39 21.85 -8.71
N LEU A 43 4.09 20.55 -8.84
CA LEU A 43 5.06 19.51 -9.16
C LEU A 43 4.96 19.11 -10.63
N THR A 44 6.12 19.02 -11.28
CA THR A 44 6.28 18.36 -12.58
C THR A 44 6.83 16.95 -12.41
N LYS A 45 6.70 16.14 -13.47
CA LYS A 45 7.24 14.77 -13.52
C LYS A 45 8.75 14.70 -13.27
N GLU A 46 9.47 15.73 -13.69
CA GLU A 46 10.93 15.84 -13.54
C GLU A 46 11.33 16.13 -12.10
N GLN A 47 10.46 16.79 -11.32
CA GLN A 47 10.69 17.09 -9.91
C GLN A 47 10.37 15.91 -8.98
N LEU A 48 9.77 14.84 -9.52
CA LEU A 48 9.50 13.63 -8.76
C LEU A 48 10.78 12.81 -8.58
N LEU A 49 11.23 12.71 -7.34
CA LEU A 49 12.36 11.92 -6.90
C LEU A 49 11.90 10.52 -6.50
N ILE A 50 12.76 9.53 -6.73
CA ILE A 50 12.50 8.17 -6.27
C ILE A 50 12.85 8.11 -4.78
N GLU A 51 11.85 7.90 -3.93
CA GLU A 51 12.08 7.66 -2.50
C GLU A 51 12.50 6.21 -2.25
N TYR A 52 11.78 5.26 -2.86
CA TYR A 52 12.21 3.86 -2.89
C TYR A 52 11.54 3.08 -4.03
N GLY A 53 12.15 1.96 -4.39
CA GLY A 53 11.53 0.92 -5.23
C GLY A 53 11.82 -0.47 -4.67
N TYR A 54 10.84 -1.35 -4.71
CA TYR A 54 10.93 -2.71 -4.18
C TYR A 54 10.18 -3.68 -5.09
N LYS A 55 10.74 -4.87 -5.27
CA LYS A 55 10.01 -6.02 -5.84
C LYS A 55 10.16 -7.21 -4.91
N GLY A 56 9.09 -7.99 -4.76
CA GLY A 56 9.09 -9.08 -3.81
C GLY A 56 7.90 -10.00 -3.92
N ASP A 57 8.03 -11.13 -3.23
CA ASP A 57 7.03 -12.17 -3.14
C ASP A 57 6.14 -11.94 -1.92
N ILE A 58 4.84 -11.92 -2.17
CA ILE A 58 3.78 -11.83 -1.17
C ILE A 58 3.06 -13.18 -1.16
N GLU A 59 3.21 -13.93 -0.08
CA GLU A 59 2.35 -15.07 0.20
C GLU A 59 0.99 -14.53 0.64
N LEU A 60 -0.05 -14.67 -0.18
CA LEU A 60 -1.41 -14.31 0.23
C LEU A 60 -1.98 -15.46 1.08
N GLU A 61 -1.79 -16.71 0.66
CA GLU A 61 -2.21 -17.92 1.38
C GLU A 61 -1.13 -18.98 1.32
N LYS A 62 -1.21 -20.01 2.16
CA LYS A 62 -0.20 -21.07 2.18
C LYS A 62 0.04 -21.61 0.77
N ASP A 63 1.30 -21.60 0.36
CA ASP A 63 1.74 -22.08 -0.96
C ASP A 63 1.15 -21.28 -2.15
N TYR A 64 0.57 -20.11 -1.87
CA TYR A 64 -0.02 -19.20 -2.85
C TYR A 64 0.67 -17.83 -2.80
N VAL A 65 1.59 -17.65 -3.75
CA VAL A 65 2.52 -16.53 -3.81
C VAL A 65 2.27 -15.69 -5.05
N VAL A 66 2.33 -14.37 -4.88
CA VAL A 66 2.38 -13.42 -5.98
C VAL A 66 3.65 -12.58 -5.89
N SER A 67 4.30 -12.35 -7.03
CA SER A 67 5.37 -11.39 -7.15
C SER A 67 4.83 -10.03 -7.59
N ALA A 68 5.20 -9.01 -6.86
CA ALA A 68 4.75 -7.66 -7.07
C ALA A 68 5.93 -6.68 -7.06
N SER A 69 5.68 -5.49 -7.59
CA SER A 69 6.64 -4.39 -7.61
C SER A 69 5.95 -3.11 -7.16
N GLN A 70 6.67 -2.26 -6.45
CA GLN A 70 6.21 -0.95 -6.02
C GLN A 70 7.33 0.08 -6.17
N ILE A 71 6.98 1.28 -6.64
CA ILE A 71 7.83 2.46 -6.59
C ILE A 71 7.09 3.59 -5.89
N VAL A 72 7.79 4.33 -5.03
CA VAL A 72 7.30 5.56 -4.42
C VAL A 72 8.12 6.72 -4.93
N LEU A 73 7.40 7.68 -5.49
CA LEU A 73 7.91 8.94 -5.98
C LEU A 73 7.48 10.03 -4.99
N GLY A 74 8.38 10.95 -4.65
CA GLY A 74 8.10 12.09 -3.78
C GLY A 74 8.72 13.37 -4.32
N ASN A 75 8.43 14.50 -3.70
CA ASN A 75 9.10 15.77 -3.99
C ASN A 75 10.20 16.08 -2.96
N GLU A 76 11.09 17.03 -3.29
CA GLU A 76 12.18 17.45 -2.40
C GLU A 76 11.70 17.91 -1.02
N SER A 77 10.56 18.63 -0.99
CA SER A 77 9.95 19.12 0.25
C SER A 77 9.24 18.03 1.06
N LYS A 78 9.13 16.80 0.53
CA LYS A 78 8.39 15.67 1.12
C LYS A 78 6.96 16.02 1.55
N THR A 79 6.30 16.87 0.78
CA THR A 79 4.90 17.25 0.99
C THR A 79 3.94 16.47 0.11
N ALA A 80 4.44 15.80 -0.93
CA ALA A 80 3.63 14.95 -1.79
C ALA A 80 4.35 13.65 -2.15
N ARG A 81 3.55 12.60 -2.32
CA ARG A 81 4.01 11.31 -2.82
C ARG A 81 3.02 10.70 -3.80
N ILE A 82 3.56 9.94 -4.74
CA ILE A 82 2.82 9.06 -5.64
C ILE A 82 3.41 7.66 -5.48
N VAL A 83 2.55 6.68 -5.24
CA VAL A 83 2.91 5.27 -5.30
C VAL A 83 2.37 4.64 -6.57
N TYR A 84 3.22 3.87 -7.25
CA TYR A 84 2.83 3.04 -8.39
C TYR A 84 3.18 1.58 -8.13
N ARG A 85 2.26 0.67 -8.48
CA ARG A 85 2.32 -0.76 -8.17
C ARG A 85 1.96 -1.63 -9.37
N GLU A 86 2.66 -2.74 -9.51
CA GLU A 86 2.44 -3.75 -10.55
C GLU A 86 2.44 -5.15 -9.93
N LEU A 87 1.65 -6.08 -10.50
CA LEU A 87 1.87 -7.52 -10.35
C LEU A 87 2.54 -8.04 -11.61
N LYS A 88 3.43 -9.03 -11.48
CA LYS A 88 4.28 -9.51 -12.59
C LYS A 88 3.47 -9.99 -13.80
N ASP A 89 2.43 -10.79 -13.60
CA ASP A 89 1.67 -11.43 -14.69
C ASP A 89 0.17 -11.11 -14.63
N LEU A 90 -0.22 -10.07 -13.90
CA LEU A 90 -1.61 -9.66 -13.80
C LEU A 90 -1.76 -8.14 -13.80
N ASP A 91 -2.67 -7.67 -14.64
CA ASP A 91 -3.15 -6.30 -14.57
C ASP A 91 -4.09 -6.10 -13.37
N VAL A 92 -3.77 -5.12 -12.52
CA VAL A 92 -4.61 -4.74 -11.37
C VAL A 92 -5.39 -3.46 -11.69
N PRO A 93 -6.60 -3.25 -11.12
CA PRO A 93 -7.35 -2.02 -11.36
C PRO A 93 -6.57 -0.79 -10.89
N GLU A 94 -6.86 0.38 -11.47
CA GLU A 94 -6.17 1.64 -11.16
C GLU A 94 -6.22 2.00 -9.67
N SER A 95 -7.34 1.67 -9.00
CA SER A 95 -7.47 1.79 -7.54
C SER A 95 -6.35 1.13 -6.75
N PHE A 96 -5.76 0.06 -7.29
CA PHE A 96 -4.61 -0.64 -6.71
C PHE A 96 -3.27 -0.11 -7.23
N LYS A 97 -3.19 0.21 -8.53
CA LYS A 97 -1.94 0.62 -9.18
C LYS A 97 -1.41 1.94 -8.65
N LEU A 98 -2.27 2.94 -8.50
CA LEU A 98 -1.83 4.32 -8.41
C LEU A 98 -2.54 5.06 -7.27
N GLN A 99 -1.77 5.68 -6.37
CA GLN A 99 -2.28 6.45 -5.25
C GLN A 99 -1.36 7.62 -4.91
N GLY A 100 -1.92 8.67 -4.33
CA GLY A 100 -1.19 9.85 -3.89
C GLY A 100 -1.39 10.13 -2.40
N GLN A 101 -0.41 10.84 -1.83
CA GLN A 101 -0.54 11.50 -0.53
C GLN A 101 -0.08 12.94 -0.68
N VAL A 102 -0.77 13.87 -0.03
CA VAL A 102 -0.41 15.29 -0.04
C VAL A 102 -0.64 15.91 1.33
N LEU A 103 0.33 16.71 1.77
CA LEU A 103 0.20 17.61 2.90
C LEU A 103 -0.28 18.96 2.38
N THR A 104 -1.46 19.38 2.82
CA THR A 104 -1.98 20.70 2.42
C THR A 104 -1.15 21.82 3.03
N PRO A 105 -1.03 22.98 2.34
CA PRO A 105 -0.41 24.18 2.89
C PRO A 105 -1.03 24.60 4.23
N ASP A 106 -0.22 25.20 5.10
CA ASP A 106 -0.66 25.64 6.43
C ASP A 106 -1.64 26.81 6.32
N LYS A 107 -2.92 26.57 6.67
CA LYS A 107 -3.90 27.63 6.87
C LYS A 107 -4.14 27.77 8.37
N ALA A 108 -3.42 28.69 8.99
CA ALA A 108 -3.64 29.14 10.38
C ALA A 108 -3.71 28.00 11.42
N ASP A 109 -2.65 27.18 11.47
CA ASP A 109 -2.35 26.16 12.51
C ASP A 109 -3.00 24.78 12.30
N SER A 110 -3.58 24.49 11.14
CA SER A 110 -4.05 23.13 10.79
C SER A 110 -3.60 22.72 9.40
N ARG A 111 -2.87 21.59 9.34
CA ARG A 111 -2.47 20.94 8.08
C ARG A 111 -3.15 19.59 7.97
N HIS A 112 -3.63 19.28 6.77
CA HIS A 112 -4.26 18.00 6.50
C HIS A 112 -3.27 17.09 5.78
N LEU A 113 -3.19 15.84 6.22
CA LEU A 113 -2.67 14.76 5.39
C LEU A 113 -3.85 14.16 4.62
N LEU A 114 -3.84 14.36 3.31
CA LEU A 114 -4.84 13.86 2.40
C LEU A 114 -4.29 12.67 1.61
N GLY A 115 -5.17 11.72 1.36
CA GLY A 115 -4.93 10.58 0.49
C GLY A 115 -5.76 10.71 -0.77
N ILE A 116 -5.16 10.38 -1.91
CA ILE A 116 -5.80 10.46 -3.22
C ILE A 116 -5.75 9.06 -3.84
N SER A 117 -6.89 8.51 -4.22
CA SER A 117 -6.97 7.18 -4.82
C SER A 117 -8.06 7.11 -5.88
N PHE A 118 -8.05 6.04 -6.67
CA PHE A 118 -9.11 5.78 -7.63
C PHE A 118 -10.13 4.78 -7.08
N THR A 119 -11.39 4.92 -7.45
CA THR A 119 -12.43 3.92 -7.24
C THR A 119 -12.24 2.72 -8.17
N SER A 120 -13.03 1.66 -7.99
CA SER A 120 -13.07 0.55 -8.94
C SER A 120 -13.55 0.96 -10.34
N GLU A 121 -14.25 2.09 -10.46
CA GLU A 121 -14.74 2.65 -11.71
C GLU A 121 -13.72 3.61 -12.36
N GLY A 122 -12.59 3.87 -11.68
CA GLY A 122 -11.52 4.74 -12.16
C GLY A 122 -11.77 6.23 -11.92
N GLU A 123 -12.70 6.56 -11.02
CA GLU A 123 -12.97 7.92 -10.55
C GLU A 123 -12.03 8.29 -9.41
N LEU A 124 -11.58 9.54 -9.35
CA LEU A 124 -10.67 10.03 -8.30
C LEU A 124 -11.44 10.35 -7.01
N GLU A 125 -10.93 9.89 -5.88
CA GLU A 125 -11.41 10.17 -4.53
C GLU A 125 -10.30 10.76 -3.67
N ILE A 126 -10.66 11.75 -2.85
CA ILE A 126 -9.77 12.39 -1.88
C ILE A 126 -10.34 12.14 -0.47
N ASP A 127 -9.52 11.57 0.41
CA ASP A 127 -9.87 11.39 1.82
C ASP A 127 -8.91 12.13 2.74
N SER A 128 -9.41 12.54 3.91
CA SER A 128 -8.53 12.92 5.02
C SER A 128 -7.99 11.68 5.72
N ILE A 129 -6.66 11.52 5.69
CA ILE A 129 -5.94 10.54 6.52
C ILE A 129 -5.74 11.13 7.92
N HIS A 130 -5.37 12.41 7.99
CA HIS A 130 -5.20 13.14 9.26
C HIS A 130 -5.65 14.60 9.11
N THR A 131 -6.49 15.09 10.02
CA THR A 131 -7.04 16.47 9.94
C THR A 131 -6.15 17.54 10.56
N ASP A 132 -5.36 17.17 11.58
CA ASP A 132 -4.51 18.11 12.32
C ASP A 132 -3.07 17.60 12.33
N TYR A 133 -2.52 17.36 11.14
CA TYR A 133 -1.24 16.71 10.95
C TYR A 133 -0.10 17.60 11.50
N PRO A 134 0.69 17.11 12.47
CA PRO A 134 1.59 17.95 13.24
C PRO A 134 2.90 18.29 12.51
N ASP A 135 3.29 17.50 11.50
CA ASP A 135 4.62 17.55 10.89
C ASP A 135 4.60 18.24 9.53
N THR A 136 5.70 18.90 9.16
CA THR A 136 5.89 19.61 7.86
C THR A 136 6.26 18.71 6.71
N GLU A 137 6.60 17.47 7.01
CA GLU A 137 7.00 16.46 6.05
C GLU A 137 6.14 15.22 6.23
N LEU A 138 5.90 14.52 5.13
CA LEU A 138 5.31 13.20 5.14
C LEU A 138 6.21 12.24 5.94
N PRO A 139 5.61 11.26 6.64
CA PRO A 139 6.37 10.39 7.54
C PRO A 139 7.33 9.51 6.73
N ASP A 140 8.41 9.04 7.35
CA ASP A 140 9.26 8.02 6.73
C ASP A 140 8.45 6.73 6.52
N ILE A 141 8.57 6.14 5.32
CA ILE A 141 7.88 4.93 4.89
C ILE A 141 8.83 3.75 4.73
N THR A 142 10.09 3.91 5.15
CA THR A 142 11.09 2.85 5.09
C THR A 142 10.65 1.68 5.96
N GLU A 143 10.47 0.52 5.33
CA GLU A 143 10.17 -0.73 6.00
C GLU A 143 11.41 -1.64 5.91
N PRO A 144 11.90 -2.25 7.00
CA PRO A 144 12.93 -3.30 6.90
C PRO A 144 12.35 -4.56 6.23
N LEU A 145 12.30 -4.55 4.89
CA LEU A 145 11.91 -5.67 4.03
C LEU A 145 13.10 -6.60 3.74
N PRO A 146 12.86 -7.86 3.35
CA PRO A 146 13.89 -8.75 2.83
C PRO A 146 14.67 -8.11 1.67
N ASP A 147 16.00 -8.28 1.65
CA ASP A 147 16.87 -7.74 0.60
C ASP A 147 17.86 -8.81 0.14
N ASP A 148 17.40 -9.69 -0.75
CA ASP A 148 18.18 -10.77 -1.32
C ASP A 148 18.70 -10.36 -2.70
N PRO A 149 20.02 -10.18 -2.87
CA PRO A 149 20.60 -9.77 -4.15
C PRO A 149 20.44 -10.83 -5.25
N ASN A 150 20.06 -12.07 -4.91
CA ASN A 150 19.79 -13.15 -5.86
C ASN A 150 18.30 -13.41 -6.05
N TYR A 151 17.44 -12.51 -5.57
CA TYR A 151 15.99 -12.66 -5.70
C TYR A 151 15.56 -12.74 -7.18
N VAL A 152 14.76 -13.76 -7.48
CA VAL A 152 14.11 -13.95 -8.78
C VAL A 152 12.60 -14.01 -8.55
N PRO A 153 11.81 -13.12 -9.19
CA PRO A 153 10.35 -13.14 -9.08
C PRO A 153 9.75 -14.47 -9.55
N GLN A 154 8.87 -15.04 -8.74
CA GLN A 154 8.07 -16.21 -9.09
C GLN A 154 7.01 -15.87 -10.15
N ASP A 155 6.49 -16.87 -10.85
CA ASP A 155 5.38 -16.68 -11.78
C ASP A 155 4.06 -16.58 -11.00
N THR A 156 3.26 -15.56 -11.32
CA THR A 156 2.00 -15.23 -10.68
C THR A 156 0.80 -15.91 -11.34
N GLU A 157 1.02 -16.92 -12.20
CA GLU A 157 -0.05 -17.67 -12.88
C GLU A 157 -1.07 -18.28 -11.92
N ASN A 158 -0.68 -18.59 -10.67
CA ASN A 158 -1.61 -19.02 -9.62
C ASN A 158 -2.69 -17.97 -9.29
N TYR A 159 -2.48 -16.68 -9.61
CA TYR A 159 -3.47 -15.61 -9.44
C TYR A 159 -4.60 -15.63 -10.48
N ALA A 160 -4.37 -16.23 -11.65
CA ALA A 160 -5.26 -16.14 -12.80
C ALA A 160 -6.26 -17.30 -12.96
N GLU A 161 -6.23 -18.34 -12.11
CA GLU A 161 -7.22 -19.43 -12.16
C GLU A 161 -8.32 -19.35 -11.07
N PRO A 162 -9.39 -18.58 -11.29
CA PRO A 162 -10.73 -19.05 -11.02
C PRO A 162 -11.24 -19.71 -12.31
N LYS A 163 -11.81 -20.92 -12.27
CA LYS A 163 -12.65 -21.39 -13.38
C LYS A 163 -13.75 -20.36 -13.61
N GLU A 164 -13.51 -19.49 -14.59
CA GLU A 164 -14.34 -18.40 -15.10
C GLU A 164 -14.80 -17.31 -14.09
N LYS A 165 -14.11 -16.16 -14.10
CA LYS A 165 -14.60 -14.85 -14.61
C LYS A 165 -13.79 -13.69 -14.02
N LYS A 166 -12.98 -13.08 -14.89
CA LYS A 166 -12.45 -11.70 -14.87
C LYS A 166 -12.23 -11.02 -13.50
N GLY A 167 -10.96 -10.96 -13.10
CA GLY A 167 -10.39 -9.76 -12.47
C GLY A 167 -10.46 -9.63 -10.95
N VAL A 168 -10.93 -10.62 -10.21
CA VAL A 168 -10.89 -10.58 -8.73
C VAL A 168 -10.45 -11.94 -8.19
N ALA A 169 -9.28 -11.99 -7.56
CA ALA A 169 -8.76 -13.22 -6.93
C ALA A 169 -9.60 -13.60 -5.72
N ILE A 170 -9.98 -14.87 -5.57
CA ILE A 170 -10.72 -15.35 -4.40
C ILE A 170 -9.74 -16.11 -3.52
N THR A 171 -9.40 -15.56 -2.36
CA THR A 171 -8.46 -16.17 -1.39
C THR A 171 -9.26 -16.92 -0.28
N LYS A 172 -8.93 -18.18 0.04
CA LYS A 172 -9.44 -18.94 1.22
C LYS A 172 -8.41 -19.12 2.36
N ALA A 173 -8.71 -18.47 3.49
CA ALA A 173 -8.13 -18.65 4.84
C ALA A 173 -6.75 -18.01 5.16
N TRP A 174 -6.67 -17.35 6.33
CA TRP A 174 -5.49 -16.59 6.86
C TRP A 174 -4.59 -17.44 7.77
N TRP A 175 -4.99 -18.69 8.06
CA TRP A 175 -4.53 -19.41 9.26
C TRP A 175 -3.07 -19.94 9.22
N THR A 176 -2.24 -19.61 8.22
CA THR A 176 -0.94 -20.30 8.04
C THR A 176 0.32 -19.49 8.37
N SER A 177 0.29 -18.16 8.41
CA SER A 177 1.48 -17.35 8.77
C SER A 177 1.41 -16.88 10.22
N ASN A 178 2.07 -17.60 11.13
CA ASN A 178 2.20 -17.24 12.54
C ASN A 178 3.36 -16.25 12.73
N GLY A 179 3.07 -14.96 12.69
CA GLY A 179 4.08 -13.89 12.74
C GLY A 179 3.55 -12.58 12.21
N CYS A 180 4.28 -11.50 12.51
CA CYS A 180 3.92 -10.15 12.06
C CYS A 180 4.55 -9.88 10.70
N LEU A 181 3.92 -8.97 9.94
CA LEU A 181 4.48 -8.55 8.67
C LEU A 181 5.89 -7.96 8.88
N PRO A 182 6.83 -8.22 7.94
CA PRO A 182 8.12 -7.54 7.93
C PRO A 182 7.91 -6.03 7.79
N GLY A 183 8.93 -5.24 8.13
CA GLY A 183 8.76 -3.80 8.38
C GLY A 183 8.66 -3.44 9.87
N GLY A 184 8.64 -4.45 10.76
CA GLY A 184 8.57 -4.23 12.22
C GLY A 184 7.16 -4.05 12.77
N TYR A 185 6.13 -4.43 12.02
CA TYR A 185 4.72 -4.31 12.42
C TYR A 185 4.45 -5.06 13.74
N GLN A 186 3.53 -4.49 14.53
CA GLN A 186 3.20 -5.01 15.85
C GLN A 186 1.81 -5.63 15.90
N HIS A 187 0.93 -5.27 14.97
CA HIS A 187 -0.48 -5.70 14.93
C HIS A 187 -0.87 -6.27 13.57
N CYS A 188 -0.16 -5.94 12.49
CA CYS A 188 -0.43 -6.58 11.19
C CYS A 188 0.22 -7.97 11.11
N GLY A 189 -0.58 -9.04 11.12
CA GLY A 189 -0.12 -10.42 10.88
C GLY A 189 -0.91 -11.48 11.66
N GLY A 190 -0.52 -12.75 11.52
CA GLY A 190 -1.18 -13.83 12.26
C GLY A 190 -0.64 -13.94 13.69
N ASN A 191 -1.54 -13.86 14.68
CA ASN A 191 -1.21 -13.81 16.11
C ASN A 191 -0.33 -12.62 16.51
N CYS A 192 -0.51 -11.48 15.83
CA CYS A 192 0.13 -10.21 16.17
C CYS A 192 -0.82 -9.27 16.85
N GLY A 193 -0.39 -8.65 17.93
CA GLY A 193 -1.16 -7.63 18.61
C GLY A 193 -1.19 -7.80 20.12
N TYR A 194 -2.00 -6.98 20.78
CA TYR A 194 -2.00 -6.91 22.25
C TYR A 194 -2.33 -8.26 22.90
N GLY A 195 -1.39 -8.77 23.70
CA GLY A 195 -1.55 -10.03 24.43
C GLY A 195 -1.48 -11.28 23.57
N LEU A 196 -1.06 -11.17 22.30
CA LEU A 196 -0.85 -12.31 21.41
C LEU A 196 0.61 -12.78 21.42
N LYS A 197 0.90 -13.85 20.68
CA LYS A 197 2.20 -14.51 20.67
C LYS A 197 3.32 -13.62 20.11
N HIS A 198 2.97 -12.76 19.15
CA HIS A 198 3.90 -11.89 18.43
C HIS A 198 3.45 -10.43 18.52
N GLY A 199 4.39 -9.51 18.33
CA GLY A 199 4.08 -8.07 18.29
C GLY A 199 3.50 -7.52 19.60
N GLY A 200 2.51 -6.63 19.49
CA GLY A 200 1.77 -6.08 20.63
C GLY A 200 2.37 -4.83 21.29
N LYS A 201 3.45 -4.26 20.74
CA LYS A 201 3.95 -2.94 21.15
C LYS A 201 3.09 -1.80 20.56
N LYS A 202 3.48 -0.53 20.80
CA LYS A 202 2.82 0.63 20.18
C LYS A 202 2.82 0.47 18.65
N PRO A 203 1.71 0.77 17.96
CA PRO A 203 1.68 0.80 16.49
C PRO A 203 2.79 1.68 15.94
N ILE A 204 3.48 1.19 14.90
CA ILE A 204 4.65 1.86 14.35
C ILE A 204 4.31 2.92 13.28
N ASN A 205 3.14 2.78 12.64
CA ASN A 205 2.63 3.71 11.63
C ASN A 205 1.09 3.62 11.54
N TYR A 206 0.49 4.32 10.57
CA TYR A 206 -0.95 4.33 10.38
C TYR A 206 -1.49 2.98 9.90
N THR A 207 -0.79 2.28 8.99
CA THR A 207 -1.12 0.90 8.59
C THR A 207 -1.22 -0.05 9.80
N ASP A 208 -0.24 -0.01 10.71
CA ASP A 208 -0.25 -0.83 11.93
C ASP A 208 -1.42 -0.47 12.86
N SER A 209 -1.80 0.81 12.89
CA SER A 209 -2.97 1.29 13.63
C SER A 209 -4.29 0.77 13.02
N CYS A 210 -4.39 0.68 11.70
CA CYS A 210 -5.52 0.03 11.02
C CYS A 210 -5.63 -1.45 11.40
N CYS A 211 -4.52 -2.16 11.54
CA CYS A 211 -4.52 -3.56 11.99
C CYS A 211 -5.03 -3.71 13.44
N VAL A 212 -4.69 -2.78 14.34
CA VAL A 212 -5.29 -2.75 15.70
C VAL A 212 -6.82 -2.67 15.65
N LEU A 213 -7.36 -1.84 14.75
CA LEU A 213 -8.81 -1.68 14.60
C LEU A 213 -9.45 -2.96 14.03
N HIS A 214 -8.77 -3.61 13.08
CA HIS A 214 -9.21 -4.87 12.49
C HIS A 214 -9.26 -6.01 13.52
N ASP A 215 -8.19 -6.20 14.31
CA ASP A 215 -8.13 -7.21 15.36
C ASP A 215 -9.23 -7.03 16.41
N ARG A 216 -9.48 -5.77 16.82
CA ARG A 216 -10.58 -5.43 17.73
C ARG A 216 -11.95 -5.73 17.11
N CYS A 217 -12.12 -5.47 15.81
CA CYS A 217 -13.34 -5.77 15.09
C CYS A 217 -13.60 -7.28 15.04
N TYR A 218 -12.58 -8.10 14.79
CA TYR A 218 -12.65 -9.56 14.83
C TYR A 218 -12.99 -10.10 16.23
N GLY A 219 -12.52 -9.45 17.29
CA GLY A 219 -12.90 -9.77 18.67
C GLY A 219 -14.35 -9.38 19.04
N SER A 220 -15.08 -8.71 18.15
CA SER A 220 -16.46 -8.26 18.38
C SER A 220 -17.51 -9.21 17.78
N LYS A 221 -18.81 -8.83 17.85
CA LYS A 221 -19.89 -9.57 17.16
C LYS A 221 -20.07 -9.16 15.69
N THR A 222 -19.17 -8.33 15.15
CA THR A 222 -19.21 -7.87 13.76
C THR A 222 -18.83 -9.01 12.82
N LYS A 223 -19.45 -9.07 11.64
CA LYS A 223 -19.09 -10.07 10.62
C LYS A 223 -17.67 -9.82 10.12
N ASN A 224 -16.86 -10.87 9.98
CA ASN A 224 -15.47 -10.76 9.54
C ASN A 224 -15.33 -10.00 8.21
N CYS A 225 -16.17 -10.28 7.20
CA CYS A 225 -16.12 -9.58 5.92
C CYS A 225 -16.33 -8.06 6.05
N LYS A 226 -17.09 -7.60 7.06
CA LYS A 226 -17.27 -6.17 7.33
C LYS A 226 -16.04 -5.58 8.00
N CYS A 227 -15.39 -6.32 8.89
CA CYS A 227 -14.11 -5.92 9.46
C CYS A 227 -13.04 -5.83 8.36
N ASP A 228 -13.02 -6.75 7.41
CA ASP A 228 -12.12 -6.73 6.24
C ASP A 228 -12.36 -5.49 5.38
N SER A 229 -13.61 -5.17 5.05
CA SER A 229 -13.94 -3.92 4.35
C SER A 229 -13.50 -2.66 5.12
N MET A 230 -13.63 -2.66 6.45
CA MET A 230 -13.15 -1.57 7.28
C MET A 230 -11.62 -1.45 7.25
N LEU A 231 -10.89 -2.57 7.27
CA LEU A 231 -9.43 -2.58 7.14
C LEU A 231 -9.01 -2.03 5.77
N ILE A 232 -9.62 -2.52 4.69
CA ILE A 232 -9.35 -2.05 3.32
C ILE A 232 -9.60 -0.55 3.18
N LYS A 233 -10.70 -0.05 3.75
CA LYS A 233 -10.99 1.39 3.78
C LYS A 233 -9.95 2.16 4.59
N CYS A 234 -9.52 1.62 5.74
CA CYS A 234 -8.55 2.28 6.61
C CYS A 234 -7.19 2.44 5.93
N VAL A 235 -6.67 1.38 5.32
CA VAL A 235 -5.36 1.42 4.66
C VAL A 235 -5.42 1.96 3.23
N ARG A 236 -6.59 2.43 2.77
CA ARG A 236 -6.81 2.72 1.34
C ARG A 236 -5.75 3.64 0.79
N ASN A 237 -5.42 4.73 1.47
CA ASN A 237 -4.46 5.72 0.98
C ASN A 237 -3.07 5.58 1.60
N GLU A 238 -2.77 4.43 2.19
CA GLU A 238 -1.44 4.12 2.71
C GLU A 238 -0.54 3.58 1.60
N ILE A 239 0.73 3.98 1.63
CA ILE A 239 1.67 3.72 0.54
C ILE A 239 2.73 2.68 0.89
N THR A 240 2.65 2.04 2.05
CA THR A 240 3.62 1.01 2.45
C THR A 240 3.45 -0.29 1.65
N TRP A 241 4.50 -1.11 1.63
CA TRP A 241 4.47 -2.45 1.06
C TRP A 241 3.48 -3.35 1.82
N ALA A 242 3.44 -3.23 3.15
CA ALA A 242 2.46 -3.94 3.96
C ALA A 242 1.02 -3.60 3.56
N THR A 243 0.72 -2.32 3.30
CA THR A 243 -0.60 -1.92 2.78
C THR A 243 -0.90 -2.59 1.45
N PHE A 244 0.07 -2.66 0.53
CA PHE A 244 -0.15 -3.33 -0.74
C PHE A 244 -0.55 -4.81 -0.53
N ALA A 245 0.20 -5.52 0.31
CA ALA A 245 -0.11 -6.89 0.67
C ALA A 245 -1.52 -7.02 1.30
N ILE A 246 -1.84 -6.18 2.31
CA ILE A 246 -3.14 -6.16 2.99
C ILE A 246 -4.27 -6.02 1.98
N ARG A 247 -4.13 -5.09 1.03
CA ARG A 247 -5.16 -4.83 0.02
C ARG A 247 -5.34 -6.00 -0.93
N LEU A 248 -4.26 -6.64 -1.37
CA LEU A 248 -4.33 -7.84 -2.22
C LEU A 248 -5.03 -8.99 -1.50
N TYR A 249 -4.77 -9.16 -0.20
CA TYR A 249 -5.34 -10.27 0.57
C TYR A 249 -6.82 -10.06 0.93
N PHE A 250 -7.16 -8.90 1.49
CA PHE A 250 -8.48 -8.64 2.07
C PHE A 250 -9.46 -7.98 1.08
N GLY A 251 -8.98 -7.35 0.01
CA GLY A 251 -9.83 -6.68 -0.99
C GLY A 251 -10.96 -7.58 -1.51
N PRO A 252 -10.67 -8.83 -1.89
CA PRO A 252 -11.69 -9.77 -2.35
C PRO A 252 -12.63 -10.33 -1.29
N LYS A 253 -12.33 -10.13 0.00
CA LYS A 253 -13.06 -10.71 1.15
C LYS A 253 -14.09 -9.75 1.74
N GLY A 254 -14.10 -8.50 1.29
CA GLY A 254 -15.00 -7.46 1.77
C GLY A 254 -16.48 -7.77 1.51
N CYS A 255 -17.31 -7.34 2.46
CA CYS A 255 -18.74 -7.12 2.35
C CYS A 255 -19.11 -5.76 2.97
#